data_AF-A0A1H6W4Z1-F1
#
_entry.id   AF-A0A1H6W4Z1-F1
#
_cell.length_a   1.000
_cell.length_b   1.000
_cell.length_c   1.000
_cell.angle_alpha   90.00
_cell.angle_beta   90.00
_cell.angle_gamma   90.00
#
_symmetry.space_group_name_H-M   'P 1'
#
loop_
_entity.id
_entity.type
_entity.pdbx_description
1 polymer ?
#
loop_
_entity_poly.entity_id
_entity_poly.type
_entity_poly.pdbx_seq_one_letter_code
_entity_poly.pdbx_strand_id
1 'polypeptide(L)'
;MNKLLVLTIGLLFGSNVAFAQLFAVVDTRGSVDIRKEADGKSGVIRQLSSGDIVYIAKDSYDKNAEWQNVSLSDEKIGPAGYIQTSKLKELSSFEKVSLNKQSYSNLIFEGNGIRTEMNIEEVNFEENRTNFVPQYKGANDTYSLIAYKDKEAFGIEGLHKLRNYSSIVVNKHGHAIELPVTSFENMFSPNQGLRSHCTFDRENNVVYIFTTNGDAAGTYTVAWIIKNDEYFGRFITRKPL
;
A
#
# COMPACT_ATOMS: atom_id res chain seq x y z
N MET A 1 9.58 43.72 -32.88
CA MET A 1 9.55 43.58 -31.41
C MET A 1 8.14 43.16 -31.05
N ASN A 2 7.84 41.98 -30.51
CA ASN A 2 8.57 41.19 -29.53
C ASN A 2 8.57 39.69 -29.87
N LYS A 3 9.75 39.16 -30.20
CA LYS A 3 10.08 37.73 -30.21
C LYS A 3 10.32 37.22 -28.78
N LEU A 4 9.45 37.57 -27.83
CA LEU A 4 9.66 37.30 -26.41
C LEU A 4 8.39 36.75 -25.72
N LEU A 5 7.71 35.81 -26.37
CA LEU A 5 6.63 35.04 -25.76
C LEU A 5 6.68 33.57 -26.21
N VAL A 6 7.88 33.00 -26.26
CA VAL A 6 8.12 31.58 -26.62
C VAL A 6 8.80 30.82 -25.48
N LEU A 7 8.97 31.40 -24.30
CA LEU A 7 9.84 30.83 -23.27
C LEU A 7 9.22 30.70 -21.88
N THR A 8 7.97 30.22 -21.74
CA THR A 8 7.47 29.80 -20.41
C THR A 8 6.29 28.81 -20.42
N ILE A 9 6.21 27.89 -21.39
CA ILE A 9 5.30 26.72 -21.29
C ILE A 9 6.07 25.50 -21.80
N GLY A 10 7.08 25.09 -21.03
CA GLY A 10 7.97 23.98 -21.40
C GLY A 10 8.60 23.29 -20.20
N LEU A 11 7.96 23.37 -19.04
CA LEU A 11 8.38 22.69 -17.81
C LEU A 11 7.14 22.19 -17.04
N LEU A 12 6.16 21.64 -17.74
CA LEU A 12 5.42 20.52 -17.16
C LEU A 12 6.37 19.33 -17.23
N PHE A 13 7.28 19.27 -16.26
CA PHE A 13 7.84 18.00 -15.85
C PHE A 13 6.63 17.10 -15.64
N GLY A 14 6.44 16.15 -16.56
CA GLY A 14 5.77 14.92 -16.22
C GLY A 14 6.62 14.33 -15.11
N SER A 15 6.30 14.70 -13.86
CA SER A 15 6.47 13.77 -12.76
C SER A 15 5.61 12.59 -13.17
N ASN A 16 6.22 11.66 -13.91
CA ASN A 16 5.92 10.27 -13.71
C ASN A 16 6.14 10.10 -12.22
N VAL A 17 5.09 10.26 -11.43
CA VAL A 17 5.09 9.82 -10.06
C VAL A 17 5.54 8.37 -10.21
N ALA A 18 6.76 8.09 -9.77
CA ALA A 18 7.22 6.73 -9.69
C ALA A 18 6.15 6.01 -8.88
N PHE A 19 5.68 4.86 -9.33
CA PHE A 19 4.64 4.13 -8.63
C PHE A 19 5.33 2.87 -8.13
N ALA A 20 5.51 2.72 -6.83
CA ALA A 20 5.97 1.47 -6.25
C ALA A 20 5.11 0.29 -6.68
N GLN A 21 5.78 -0.85 -6.74
CA GLN A 21 5.18 -2.10 -7.19
C GLN A 21 5.16 -3.08 -6.03
N LEU A 22 3.95 -3.49 -5.67
CA LEU A 22 3.74 -4.60 -4.76
C LEU A 22 3.70 -5.89 -5.58
N PHE A 23 4.34 -6.92 -5.06
CA PHE A 23 4.39 -8.23 -5.70
C PHE A 23 3.93 -9.31 -4.73
N ALA A 24 3.14 -10.26 -5.23
CA ALA A 24 2.90 -11.51 -4.56
C ALA A 24 4.04 -12.50 -4.86
N VAL A 25 4.47 -13.24 -3.84
CA VAL A 25 5.38 -14.38 -4.00
C VAL A 25 4.60 -15.54 -4.62
N VAL A 26 5.04 -16.01 -5.79
CA VAL A 26 4.44 -17.12 -6.53
C VAL A 26 5.43 -18.28 -6.61
N ASP A 27 5.11 -19.39 -5.95
CA ASP A 27 5.95 -20.57 -5.97
C ASP A 27 5.16 -21.87 -5.91
N THR A 28 5.50 -22.80 -6.81
CA THR A 28 4.85 -24.11 -6.91
C THR A 28 5.18 -25.05 -5.76
N ARG A 29 6.31 -24.82 -5.06
CA ARG A 29 6.73 -25.59 -3.88
C ARG A 29 6.25 -24.98 -2.57
N GLY A 30 5.57 -23.83 -2.62
CA GLY A 30 4.91 -23.18 -1.49
C GLY A 30 5.79 -22.24 -0.67
N SER A 31 7.11 -22.20 -0.89
CA SER A 31 8.02 -21.31 -0.15
C SER A 31 9.26 -20.92 -0.96
N VAL A 32 9.72 -19.67 -0.79
CA VAL A 32 10.87 -19.10 -1.48
C VAL A 32 11.88 -18.54 -0.48
N ASP A 33 13.15 -18.84 -0.71
CA ASP A 33 14.24 -18.25 0.06
C ASP A 33 14.47 -16.79 -0.35
N ILE A 34 14.54 -15.92 0.64
CA ILE A 34 15.15 -14.60 0.52
C ILE A 34 16.62 -14.72 0.91
N ARG A 35 17.49 -14.18 0.07
CA ARG A 35 18.93 -14.36 0.19
C ARG A 35 19.66 -13.05 0.48
N LYS A 36 20.87 -13.15 1.03
CA LYS A 36 21.73 -12.00 1.35
C LYS A 36 22.17 -11.26 0.09
N GLU A 37 22.47 -12.00 -0.98
CA GLU A 37 22.98 -11.48 -2.25
C GLU A 37 22.16 -12.05 -3.42
N ALA A 38 22.28 -11.44 -4.60
CA ALA A 38 21.71 -11.91 -5.87
C ALA A 38 22.42 -13.18 -6.41
N ASP A 39 22.54 -14.21 -5.57
CA ASP A 39 23.21 -15.48 -5.87
C ASP A 39 22.50 -16.62 -5.14
N GLY A 40 22.16 -17.70 -5.88
CA GLY A 40 21.55 -18.92 -5.34
C GLY A 40 22.43 -19.69 -4.35
N LYS A 41 23.74 -19.39 -4.27
CA LYS A 41 24.67 -19.94 -3.27
C LYS A 41 24.81 -19.06 -2.04
N SER A 42 24.32 -17.83 -2.08
CA SER A 42 24.42 -16.92 -0.93
C SER A 42 23.51 -17.37 0.22
N GLY A 43 23.85 -16.95 1.43
CA GLY A 43 23.10 -17.34 2.63
C GLY A 43 21.63 -16.92 2.57
N VAL A 44 20.76 -17.80 3.04
CA VAL A 44 19.33 -17.50 3.21
C VAL A 44 19.16 -16.64 4.47
N ILE A 45 18.45 -15.52 4.34
CA ILE A 45 18.08 -14.66 5.47
C ILE A 45 16.71 -15.03 6.05
N ARG A 46 15.79 -15.50 5.20
CA ARG A 46 14.47 -15.99 5.60
C ARG A 46 13.79 -16.75 4.46
N GLN A 47 12.66 -17.37 4.77
CA GLN A 47 11.73 -17.90 3.78
C GLN A 47 10.43 -17.09 3.77
N LEU A 48 9.84 -16.96 2.59
CA LEU A 48 8.50 -16.42 2.36
C LEU A 48 7.61 -17.53 1.82
N SER A 49 6.34 -17.54 2.23
CA SER A 49 5.33 -18.44 1.68
C SER A 49 4.74 -17.87 0.38
N SER A 50 4.21 -18.73 -0.48
CA SER A 50 3.46 -18.24 -1.62
C SER A 50 2.22 -17.46 -1.16
N GLY A 51 2.02 -16.27 -1.75
CA GLY A 51 1.01 -15.29 -1.35
C GLY A 51 1.54 -14.20 -0.42
N ASP A 52 2.75 -14.33 0.13
CA ASP A 52 3.39 -13.24 0.85
C ASP A 52 3.61 -12.04 -0.09
N ILE A 53 3.46 -10.83 0.47
CA ILE A 53 3.62 -9.58 -0.29
C ILE A 53 5.00 -8.98 -0.02
N VAL A 54 5.63 -8.54 -1.09
CA VAL A 54 6.90 -7.79 -1.05
C VAL A 54 6.79 -6.48 -1.81
N TYR A 55 7.71 -5.58 -1.49
CA TYR A 55 7.83 -4.26 -2.11
C TYR A 55 9.12 -4.16 -2.91
N ILE A 56 9.03 -3.61 -4.11
CA ILE A 56 10.19 -3.16 -4.90
C ILE A 56 9.94 -1.71 -5.31
N ALA A 57 10.93 -0.86 -5.10
CA ALA A 57 10.89 0.51 -5.61
C ALA A 57 10.93 0.48 -7.14
N LYS A 58 10.11 1.30 -7.82
CA LYS A 58 9.97 1.25 -9.29
C LYS A 58 11.30 1.37 -10.02
N ASP A 59 12.15 2.30 -9.58
CA ASP A 59 13.45 2.55 -10.20
C ASP A 59 14.47 1.44 -9.93
N SER A 60 14.16 0.52 -9.02
CA SER A 60 14.96 -0.67 -8.71
C SER A 60 14.42 -1.95 -9.36
N TYR A 61 13.19 -1.93 -9.89
CA TYR A 61 12.61 -3.10 -10.53
C TYR A 61 13.09 -3.23 -11.98
N ASP A 62 13.83 -4.30 -12.26
CA ASP A 62 14.18 -4.69 -13.63
C ASP A 62 13.56 -6.05 -13.94
N LYS A 63 12.51 -6.08 -14.75
CA LYS A 63 11.84 -7.32 -15.18
C LYS A 63 12.78 -8.34 -15.86
N ASN A 64 13.93 -7.90 -16.37
CA ASN A 64 14.90 -8.76 -17.05
C ASN A 64 16.01 -9.25 -16.10
N ALA A 65 16.14 -8.68 -14.90
CA ALA A 65 17.09 -9.16 -13.91
C ALA A 65 16.67 -10.54 -13.40
N GLU A 66 17.64 -11.40 -13.09
CA GLU A 66 17.37 -12.73 -12.51
C GLU A 66 16.91 -12.61 -11.04
N TRP A 67 17.42 -11.62 -10.33
CA TRP A 67 17.16 -11.38 -8.91
C TRP A 67 16.66 -9.95 -8.69
N GLN A 68 15.71 -9.79 -7.77
CA GLN A 68 15.23 -8.50 -7.28
C GLN A 68 15.62 -8.31 -5.83
N ASN A 69 16.04 -7.09 -5.47
CA ASN A 69 16.13 -6.70 -4.07
C ASN A 69 14.74 -6.26 -3.60
N VAL A 70 14.19 -6.97 -2.62
CA VAL A 70 12.85 -6.74 -2.08
C VAL A 70 12.92 -6.22 -0.66
N SER A 71 12.01 -5.30 -0.36
CA SER A 71 11.68 -4.92 1.01
C SER A 71 10.43 -5.66 1.48
N LEU A 72 10.38 -5.95 2.76
CA LEU A 72 9.26 -6.59 3.42
C LEU A 72 8.44 -5.54 4.17
N SER A 73 7.28 -5.92 4.71
CA SER A 73 6.42 -4.97 5.43
C SER A 73 7.16 -4.39 6.62
N ASP A 74 7.26 -3.05 6.69
CA ASP A 74 8.00 -2.26 7.67
C ASP A 74 9.47 -2.69 7.93
N GLU A 75 10.38 -1.73 7.99
CA GLU A 75 11.82 -1.97 8.21
C GLU A 75 12.10 -2.62 9.58
N LYS A 76 11.10 -2.62 10.48
CA LYS A 76 11.12 -3.28 11.78
C LYS A 76 11.09 -4.82 11.70
N ILE A 77 10.75 -5.42 10.57
CA ILE A 77 10.55 -6.89 10.43
C ILE A 77 11.76 -7.60 9.75
N GLY A 78 12.77 -6.86 9.28
CA GLY A 78 14.06 -7.43 8.88
C GLY A 78 14.71 -6.74 7.68
N PRO A 79 15.97 -7.09 7.36
CA PRO A 79 16.70 -6.48 6.25
C PRO A 79 16.05 -6.85 4.91
N ALA A 80 16.15 -5.93 3.95
CA ALA A 80 15.90 -6.23 2.55
C ALA A 80 16.79 -7.39 2.08
N GLY A 81 16.39 -8.07 1.01
CA GLY A 81 17.17 -9.19 0.48
C GLY A 81 16.74 -9.57 -0.93
N TYR A 82 17.36 -10.60 -1.47
CA TYR A 82 17.23 -10.96 -2.87
C TYR A 82 16.32 -12.17 -3.07
N ILE A 83 15.43 -12.06 -4.05
CA ILE A 83 14.53 -13.12 -4.50
C ILE A 83 14.63 -13.26 -6.03
N GLN A 84 14.46 -14.46 -6.55
CA GLN A 84 14.41 -14.66 -8.00
C GLN A 84 13.18 -13.96 -8.59
N THR A 85 13.36 -13.22 -9.68
CA THR A 85 12.28 -12.47 -10.36
C THR A 85 11.15 -13.39 -10.80
N SER A 86 11.46 -14.63 -11.18
CA SER A 86 10.47 -15.65 -11.56
C SER A 86 9.51 -16.06 -10.44
N LYS A 87 9.79 -15.64 -9.20
CA LYS A 87 8.97 -15.90 -8.01
C LYS A 87 8.08 -14.72 -7.64
N LEU A 88 8.02 -13.69 -8.47
CA LEU A 88 7.27 -12.48 -8.22
C LEU A 88 6.20 -12.28 -9.29
N LYS A 89 5.01 -11.90 -8.84
CA LYS A 89 3.93 -11.45 -9.72
C LYS A 89 3.38 -10.12 -9.21
N GLU A 90 3.39 -9.11 -10.06
CA GLU A 90 2.95 -7.77 -9.69
C GLU A 90 1.45 -7.79 -9.35
N LEU A 91 1.04 -7.16 -8.24
CA LEU A 91 -0.36 -7.16 -7.82
C LEU A 91 -1.29 -6.52 -8.85
N SER A 92 -0.78 -5.53 -9.59
CA SER A 92 -1.49 -4.83 -10.66
C SER A 92 -1.74 -5.70 -11.91
N SER A 93 -1.01 -6.82 -12.05
CA SER A 93 -1.10 -7.73 -13.20
C SER A 93 -2.20 -8.78 -13.08
N PHE A 94 -2.80 -8.94 -11.90
CA PHE A 94 -3.96 -9.80 -11.68
C PHE A 94 -5.24 -9.22 -12.30
N GLU A 95 -6.31 -10.01 -12.31
CA GLU A 95 -7.58 -9.62 -12.92
C GLU A 95 -8.13 -8.35 -12.25
N LYS A 96 -8.25 -7.26 -13.01
CA LYS A 96 -8.64 -5.96 -12.46
C LYS A 96 -10.13 -5.96 -12.05
N VAL A 97 -10.41 -5.46 -10.85
CA VAL A 97 -11.75 -5.07 -10.39
C VAL A 97 -11.86 -3.56 -10.55
N SER A 98 -12.79 -3.09 -11.38
CA SER A 98 -12.81 -1.68 -11.83
C SER A 98 -13.30 -0.74 -10.73
N LEU A 99 -12.71 0.45 -10.64
CA LEU A 99 -13.22 1.53 -9.80
C LEU A 99 -14.55 2.03 -10.39
N ASN A 100 -15.66 1.77 -9.70
CA ASN A 100 -17.01 2.13 -10.13
C ASN A 100 -17.45 3.48 -9.52
N LYS A 101 -17.10 3.73 -8.25
CA LYS A 101 -17.44 4.98 -7.56
C LYS A 101 -16.25 5.54 -6.81
N GLN A 102 -16.08 6.85 -6.89
CA GLN A 102 -15.11 7.62 -6.13
C GLN A 102 -15.76 8.89 -5.58
N SER A 103 -15.58 9.13 -4.30
CA SER A 103 -16.04 10.33 -3.61
C SER A 103 -15.15 10.66 -2.41
N TYR A 104 -15.45 11.76 -1.72
CA TYR A 104 -14.69 12.15 -0.53
C TYR A 104 -14.82 11.15 0.63
N SER A 105 -15.96 10.47 0.75
CA SER A 105 -16.33 9.58 1.86
C SER A 105 -16.37 8.10 1.49
N ASN A 106 -16.13 7.74 0.22
CA ASN A 106 -16.38 6.38 -0.25
C ASN A 106 -15.65 6.07 -1.57
N LEU A 107 -15.08 4.86 -1.65
CA LEU A 107 -14.55 4.23 -2.86
C LEU A 107 -15.22 2.88 -3.07
N ILE A 108 -15.65 2.59 -4.30
CA ILE A 108 -16.24 1.29 -4.66
C ILE A 108 -15.53 0.72 -5.88
N PHE A 109 -14.97 -0.48 -5.73
CA PHE A 109 -14.52 -1.31 -6.84
C PHE A 109 -15.55 -2.40 -7.10
N GLU A 110 -15.86 -2.67 -8.37
CA GLU A 110 -16.83 -3.67 -8.76
C GLU A 110 -16.48 -4.34 -10.09
N GLY A 111 -16.67 -5.64 -10.15
CA GLY A 111 -16.37 -6.46 -11.32
C GLY A 111 -16.04 -7.90 -10.94
N ASN A 112 -16.18 -8.84 -11.87
CA ASN A 112 -15.79 -10.24 -11.69
C ASN A 112 -16.48 -10.93 -10.48
N GLY A 113 -17.70 -10.49 -10.13
CA GLY A 113 -18.41 -10.98 -8.95
C GLY A 113 -17.84 -10.49 -7.62
N ILE A 114 -16.93 -9.52 -7.63
CA ILE A 114 -16.36 -8.86 -6.46
C ILE A 114 -16.88 -7.43 -6.39
N ARG A 115 -17.28 -7.01 -5.19
CA ARG A 115 -17.55 -5.62 -4.85
C ARG A 115 -16.83 -5.25 -3.57
N THR A 116 -15.84 -4.37 -3.66
CA THR A 116 -15.12 -3.81 -2.52
C THR A 116 -15.64 -2.41 -2.25
N GLU A 117 -16.09 -2.15 -1.03
CA GLU A 117 -16.52 -0.85 -0.57
C GLU A 117 -15.64 -0.38 0.59
N MET A 118 -15.05 0.80 0.44
CA MET A 118 -14.19 1.43 1.43
C MET A 118 -14.81 2.77 1.82
N ASN A 119 -15.28 2.87 3.05
CA ASN A 119 -15.85 4.10 3.60
C ASN A 119 -14.78 4.90 4.34
N ILE A 120 -14.87 6.22 4.23
CA ILE A 120 -13.92 7.19 4.75
C ILE A 120 -14.70 8.19 5.59
N GLU A 121 -14.23 8.47 6.80
CA GLU A 121 -14.81 9.46 7.70
C GLU A 121 -13.80 10.53 8.09
N GLU A 122 -14.31 11.65 8.58
CA GLU A 122 -13.49 12.67 9.24
C GLU A 122 -13.23 12.25 10.69
N VAL A 123 -12.01 12.47 11.14
CA VAL A 123 -11.58 12.18 12.52
C VAL A 123 -11.40 13.51 13.24
N ASN A 124 -12.22 13.74 14.25
CA ASN A 124 -12.03 14.88 15.15
C ASN A 124 -10.84 14.61 16.07
N PHE A 125 -9.76 15.37 15.90
CA PHE A 125 -8.55 15.24 16.70
C PHE A 125 -8.80 15.47 18.20
N GLU A 126 -9.59 16.49 18.56
CA GLU A 126 -9.82 16.84 19.97
C GLU A 126 -10.60 15.74 20.71
N GLU A 127 -11.60 15.15 20.06
CA GLU A 127 -12.37 14.03 20.60
C GLU A 127 -11.51 12.76 20.75
N ASN A 128 -10.49 12.59 19.90
CA ASN A 128 -9.64 11.41 19.85
C ASN A 128 -8.24 11.64 20.44
N ARG A 129 -8.00 12.80 21.08
CA ARG A 129 -6.66 13.25 21.47
C ARG A 129 -5.92 12.25 22.36
N THR A 130 -6.64 11.54 23.23
CA THR A 130 -6.07 10.51 24.12
C THR A 130 -5.63 9.24 23.40
N ASN A 131 -6.14 9.00 22.18
CA ASN A 131 -5.74 7.87 21.36
C ASN A 131 -4.42 8.14 20.62
N PHE A 132 -3.98 9.40 20.53
CA PHE A 132 -2.79 9.80 19.81
C PHE A 132 -1.57 9.91 20.72
N VAL A 133 -0.42 9.45 20.22
CA VAL A 133 0.88 9.66 20.87
C VAL A 133 1.68 10.70 20.07
N PRO A 134 1.97 11.88 20.64
CA PRO A 134 2.79 12.89 19.99
C PRO A 134 4.28 12.55 20.08
N GLN A 135 5.03 12.84 19.02
CA GLN A 135 6.48 12.92 19.00
C GLN A 135 6.89 14.38 18.79
N TYR A 136 7.71 14.85 19.73
CA TYR A 136 8.45 16.13 19.81
C TYR A 136 7.84 17.38 19.17
N LYS A 137 7.78 18.40 20.02
CA LYS A 137 7.37 19.78 19.77
C LYS A 137 8.50 20.50 19.03
N GLY A 138 8.32 20.81 17.75
CA GLY A 138 9.23 21.72 17.03
C GLY A 138 9.23 23.12 17.65
N ALA A 139 10.13 24.01 17.21
CA ALA A 139 10.23 25.40 17.70
C ALA A 139 8.94 26.24 17.55
N ASN A 140 7.94 25.73 16.81
CA ASN A 140 6.67 26.40 16.48
C ASN A 140 5.43 25.63 16.96
N ASP A 141 5.53 24.84 18.05
CA ASP A 141 4.40 24.03 18.58
C ASP A 141 3.79 23.01 17.59
N THR A 142 4.52 22.65 16.54
CA THR A 142 4.10 21.59 15.60
C THR A 142 4.37 20.21 16.21
N TYR A 143 3.31 19.41 16.33
CA TYR A 143 3.36 18.01 16.77
C TYR A 143 3.45 17.08 15.56
N SER A 144 4.33 16.08 15.61
CA SER A 144 4.18 14.87 14.78
C SER A 144 3.43 13.82 15.60
N LEU A 145 2.51 13.08 15.01
CA LEU A 145 1.83 11.98 15.70
C LEU A 145 2.44 10.66 15.26
N ILE A 146 3.03 9.92 16.20
CA ILE A 146 3.72 8.67 15.91
C ILE A 146 2.87 7.43 16.12
N ALA A 147 1.81 7.55 16.93
CA ALA A 147 0.95 6.42 17.23
C ALA A 147 -0.53 6.84 17.36
N TYR A 148 -1.40 5.88 17.06
CA TYR A 148 -2.83 5.94 17.29
C TYR A 148 -3.30 4.59 17.86
N LYS A 149 -3.91 4.60 19.05
CA LYS A 149 -4.32 3.39 19.81
C LYS A 149 -3.21 2.34 19.88
N ASP A 150 -2.06 2.74 20.44
CA ASP A 150 -0.88 1.89 20.66
C ASP A 150 -0.22 1.30 19.40
N LYS A 151 -0.67 1.68 18.21
CA LYS A 151 -0.08 1.29 16.92
C LYS A 151 0.58 2.50 16.28
N GLU A 152 1.64 2.25 15.53
CA GLU A 152 2.25 3.28 14.69
C GLU A 152 1.21 3.93 13.77
N ALA A 153 1.19 5.26 13.72
CA ALA A 153 0.30 6.00 12.85
C ALA A 153 0.93 6.22 11.47
N PHE A 154 0.09 6.17 10.43
CA PHE A 154 0.49 6.38 9.04
C PHE A 154 -0.33 7.51 8.40
N GLY A 155 0.28 8.33 7.55
CA GLY A 155 -0.45 9.34 6.78
C GLY A 155 -0.86 10.61 7.52
N ILE A 156 -0.31 10.86 8.71
CA ILE A 156 -0.59 12.07 9.46
C ILE A 156 0.39 13.17 9.04
N GLU A 157 -0.12 14.17 8.33
CA GLU A 157 0.59 15.42 8.05
C GLU A 157 -0.17 16.56 8.73
N GLY A 158 0.20 16.84 9.98
CA GLY A 158 -0.51 17.81 10.82
C GLY A 158 -1.84 17.28 11.38
N LEU A 159 -2.58 18.17 12.05
CA LEU A 159 -3.77 17.80 12.86
C LEU A 159 -5.09 18.26 12.23
N HIS A 160 -5.06 18.96 11.10
CA HIS A 160 -6.24 19.52 10.46
C HIS A 160 -6.82 18.55 9.43
N LYS A 161 -8.12 18.27 9.51
CA LYS A 161 -8.88 17.41 8.56
C LYS A 161 -8.33 15.99 8.45
N LEU A 162 -8.05 15.38 9.60
CA LEU A 162 -7.74 13.96 9.67
C LEU A 162 -8.90 13.15 9.10
N ARG A 163 -8.57 12.14 8.31
CA ARG A 163 -9.52 11.17 7.79
C ARG A 163 -8.92 9.79 7.89
N ASN A 164 -9.75 8.79 8.09
CA ASN A 164 -9.36 7.39 8.13
C ASN A 164 -10.42 6.56 7.37
N TYR A 165 -10.14 5.27 7.21
CA TYR A 165 -11.19 4.34 6.80
C TYR A 165 -12.09 4.03 8.00
N SER A 166 -13.40 4.10 7.80
CA SER A 166 -14.40 3.70 8.81
C SER A 166 -14.85 2.26 8.62
N SER A 167 -14.87 1.78 7.37
CA SER A 167 -15.08 0.37 7.05
C SER A 167 -14.46 -0.01 5.71
N ILE A 168 -14.08 -1.29 5.60
CA ILE A 168 -13.70 -1.92 4.34
C ILE A 168 -14.43 -3.25 4.27
N VAL A 169 -15.30 -3.40 3.27
CA VAL A 169 -16.14 -4.60 3.07
C VAL A 169 -15.91 -5.14 1.68
N VAL A 170 -15.58 -6.43 1.59
CA VAL A 170 -15.46 -7.16 0.33
C VAL A 170 -16.63 -8.11 0.20
N ASN A 171 -17.45 -7.93 -0.82
CA ASN A 171 -18.46 -8.89 -1.21
C ASN A 171 -17.92 -9.72 -2.38
N LYS A 172 -17.63 -11.00 -2.15
CA LYS A 172 -17.17 -11.92 -3.20
C LYS A 172 -18.25 -12.96 -3.45
N HIS A 173 -18.80 -12.98 -4.66
CA HIS A 173 -19.83 -13.92 -5.11
C HIS A 173 -21.03 -14.03 -4.13
N GLY A 174 -21.44 -12.91 -3.53
CA GLY A 174 -22.55 -12.84 -2.58
C GLY A 174 -22.18 -13.11 -1.11
N HIS A 175 -20.92 -13.39 -0.81
CA HIS A 175 -20.42 -13.51 0.57
C HIS A 175 -19.74 -12.22 1.02
N ALA A 176 -20.20 -11.64 2.12
CA ALA A 176 -19.67 -10.41 2.69
C ALA A 176 -18.54 -10.70 3.69
N ILE A 177 -17.41 -10.02 3.51
CA ILE A 177 -16.19 -10.15 4.31
C ILE A 177 -15.85 -8.75 4.82
N GLU A 178 -16.11 -8.51 6.09
CA GLU A 178 -15.76 -7.25 6.75
C GLU A 178 -14.32 -7.34 7.28
N LEU A 179 -13.49 -6.37 6.90
CA LEU A 179 -12.12 -6.32 7.42
C LEU A 179 -12.16 -5.83 8.87
N PRO A 180 -11.35 -6.43 9.77
CA PRO A 180 -11.23 -5.94 11.13
C PRO A 180 -10.80 -4.47 11.16
N VAL A 181 -11.45 -3.64 11.96
CA VAL A 181 -11.11 -2.22 12.15
C VAL A 181 -9.62 -2.03 12.50
N THR A 182 -9.07 -2.97 13.26
CA THR A 182 -7.64 -3.01 13.63
C THR A 182 -6.67 -3.06 12.45
N SER A 183 -7.15 -3.44 11.26
CA SER A 183 -6.38 -3.50 10.02
C SER A 183 -6.23 -2.14 9.30
N PHE A 184 -6.97 -1.11 9.69
CA PHE A 184 -6.92 0.21 9.04
C PHE A 184 -7.10 1.42 9.98
N GLU A 185 -7.49 1.24 11.24
CA GLU A 185 -7.77 2.35 12.16
C GLU A 185 -6.60 3.31 12.42
N ASN A 186 -5.36 2.82 12.28
CA ASN A 186 -4.12 3.58 12.45
C ASN A 186 -3.60 4.21 11.14
N MET A 187 -4.43 4.19 10.09
CA MET A 187 -4.11 4.68 8.74
C MET A 187 -4.93 5.91 8.41
N PHE A 188 -4.24 7.03 8.22
CA PHE A 188 -4.84 8.33 7.95
C PHE A 188 -4.60 8.78 6.52
N SER A 189 -5.31 9.83 6.12
CA SER A 189 -5.26 10.43 4.79
C SER A 189 -5.48 9.42 3.66
N PRO A 190 -6.61 8.67 3.65
CA PRO A 190 -7.00 7.85 2.51
C PRO A 190 -6.92 8.61 1.20
N ASN A 191 -6.30 7.99 0.20
CA ASN A 191 -6.31 8.50 -1.15
C ASN A 191 -7.73 8.44 -1.73
N GLN A 192 -8.08 9.44 -2.52
CA GLN A 192 -9.38 9.51 -3.18
C GLN A 192 -9.35 8.73 -4.50
N GLY A 193 -9.05 7.43 -4.49
CA GLY A 193 -9.24 6.55 -5.65
C GLY A 193 -8.14 6.53 -6.73
N LEU A 194 -7.48 7.64 -7.03
CA LEU A 194 -6.47 7.72 -8.11
C LEU A 194 -5.28 6.76 -7.96
N ARG A 195 -4.93 6.43 -6.70
CA ARG A 195 -3.83 5.50 -6.36
C ARG A 195 -4.34 4.24 -5.67
N SER A 196 -5.63 3.94 -5.81
CA SER A 196 -6.28 2.79 -5.18
C SER A 196 -6.65 1.76 -6.24
N HIS A 197 -6.38 0.49 -5.95
CA HIS A 197 -6.55 -0.61 -6.88
C HIS A 197 -7.18 -1.80 -6.16
N CYS A 198 -7.96 -2.57 -6.92
CA CYS A 198 -8.49 -3.86 -6.50
C CYS A 198 -8.24 -4.87 -7.61
N THR A 199 -7.63 -6.00 -7.28
CA THR A 199 -7.35 -7.09 -8.22
C THR A 199 -7.73 -8.44 -7.65
N PHE A 200 -7.99 -9.40 -8.53
CA PHE A 200 -8.40 -10.75 -8.18
C PHE A 200 -7.43 -11.77 -8.79
N ASP A 201 -6.73 -12.47 -7.91
CA ASP A 201 -6.07 -13.71 -8.26
C ASP A 201 -7.09 -14.86 -8.19
N ARG A 202 -7.71 -15.14 -9.34
CA ARG A 202 -8.71 -16.19 -9.48
C ARG A 202 -8.13 -17.58 -9.20
N GLU A 203 -6.87 -17.82 -9.55
CA GLU A 203 -6.22 -19.12 -9.41
C GLU A 203 -6.04 -19.49 -7.94
N ASN A 204 -5.61 -18.52 -7.12
CA ASN A 204 -5.37 -18.73 -5.69
C ASN A 204 -6.52 -18.22 -4.80
N ASN A 205 -7.62 -17.76 -5.40
CA ASN A 205 -8.78 -17.20 -4.72
C ASN A 205 -8.43 -16.07 -3.75
N VAL A 206 -7.63 -15.10 -4.22
CA VAL A 206 -7.14 -13.96 -3.43
C VAL A 206 -7.61 -12.64 -4.02
N VAL A 207 -8.26 -11.80 -3.21
CA VAL A 207 -8.53 -10.41 -3.55
C VAL A 207 -7.48 -9.53 -2.89
N TYR A 208 -6.83 -8.69 -3.69
CA TYR A 208 -5.89 -7.67 -3.24
C TYR A 208 -6.54 -6.30 -3.36
N ILE A 209 -6.59 -5.55 -2.26
CA ILE A 209 -6.94 -4.14 -2.25
C ILE A 209 -5.69 -3.39 -1.85
N PHE A 210 -5.17 -2.51 -2.70
CA PHE A 210 -3.95 -1.79 -2.38
C PHE A 210 -4.02 -0.34 -2.80
N THR A 211 -3.39 0.51 -2.00
CA THR A 211 -3.45 1.95 -2.21
C THR A 211 -2.23 2.65 -1.65
N THR A 212 -1.90 3.77 -2.27
CA THR A 212 -0.96 4.74 -1.70
C THR A 212 -1.68 5.94 -1.14
N ASN A 213 -1.62 6.05 0.17
CA ASN A 213 -2.26 7.07 1.00
C ASN A 213 -1.24 8.11 1.48
N GLY A 214 -1.74 9.14 2.16
CA GLY A 214 -0.93 10.29 2.56
C GLY A 214 -0.56 11.20 1.39
N ASP A 215 0.19 12.23 1.71
CA ASP A 215 0.82 13.15 0.78
C ASP A 215 2.30 13.30 1.17
N ALA A 216 3.13 13.85 0.27
CA ALA A 216 4.54 14.19 0.48
C ALA A 216 5.30 13.21 1.41
N ALA A 217 5.79 13.68 2.56
CA ALA A 217 6.62 12.91 3.49
C ALA A 217 5.81 11.93 4.34
N GLY A 218 4.48 12.12 4.45
CA GLY A 218 3.55 11.23 5.10
C GLY A 218 3.03 10.08 4.23
N THR A 219 3.51 9.95 2.99
CA THR A 219 3.06 8.92 2.04
C THR A 219 3.36 7.50 2.55
N TYR A 220 2.41 6.59 2.37
CA TYR A 220 2.58 5.17 2.65
C TYR A 220 1.74 4.32 1.69
N THR A 221 2.21 3.10 1.45
CA THR A 221 1.51 2.12 0.62
C THR A 221 1.02 0.97 1.51
N VAL A 222 -0.23 0.57 1.32
CA VAL A 222 -0.85 -0.56 2.01
C VAL A 222 -1.47 -1.52 1.00
N ALA A 223 -1.42 -2.82 1.31
CA ALA A 223 -2.29 -3.82 0.68
C ALA A 223 -3.04 -4.60 1.77
N TRP A 224 -4.35 -4.75 1.61
CA TRP A 224 -5.17 -5.70 2.35
C TRP A 224 -5.38 -6.96 1.49
N ILE A 225 -5.26 -8.11 2.13
CA ILE A 225 -5.25 -9.41 1.47
C ILE A 225 -6.43 -10.21 2.00
N ILE A 226 -7.31 -10.62 1.10
CA ILE A 226 -8.46 -11.47 1.40
C ILE A 226 -8.22 -12.78 0.67
N LYS A 227 -8.01 -13.87 1.41
CA LYS A 227 -7.67 -15.19 0.87
C LYS A 227 -8.75 -16.18 1.29
N ASN A 228 -9.26 -16.95 0.34
CA ASN A 228 -10.27 -17.99 0.61
C ASN A 228 -11.47 -17.48 1.42
N ASP A 229 -11.98 -16.31 1.05
CA ASP A 229 -13.15 -15.68 1.69
C ASP A 229 -12.94 -15.17 3.12
N GLU A 230 -11.68 -15.10 3.57
CA GLU A 230 -11.33 -14.56 4.87
C GLU A 230 -10.28 -13.44 4.76
N TYR A 231 -10.34 -12.47 5.67
CA TYR A 231 -9.27 -11.49 5.79
C TYR A 231 -7.99 -12.17 6.29
N PHE A 232 -6.96 -12.17 5.45
CA PHE A 232 -5.69 -12.84 5.74
C PHE A 232 -4.71 -11.91 6.47
N GLY A 233 -4.66 -10.65 6.08
CA GLY A 233 -3.72 -9.70 6.66
C GLY A 233 -3.48 -8.46 5.81
N ARG A 234 -2.47 -7.68 6.19
CA ARG A 234 -2.05 -6.49 5.45
C ARG A 234 -0.54 -6.43 5.28
N PHE A 235 -0.12 -5.80 4.19
CA PHE A 235 1.23 -5.30 3.96
C PHE A 235 1.21 -3.77 4.09
N ILE A 236 2.21 -3.16 4.72
CA ILE A 236 2.35 -1.71 4.79
C ILE A 236 3.82 -1.27 4.73
N THR A 237 4.08 -0.15 4.05
CA THR A 237 5.43 0.45 3.95
C THR A 237 5.35 1.97 3.78
N ARG A 238 6.33 2.69 4.32
CA ARG A 238 6.57 4.13 4.08
C ARG A 238 7.53 4.38 2.93
N LYS A 239 8.05 3.34 2.28
CA LYS A 239 8.97 3.53 1.17
C LYS A 239 8.22 4.28 0.05
N PRO A 240 8.74 5.46 -0.36
CA PRO A 240 8.04 6.33 -1.28
C PRO A 240 7.88 5.63 -2.63
N LEU A 241 6.73 5.91 -3.24
CA LEU A 241 6.42 5.65 -4.64
C LEU A 241 7.47 6.26 -5.57
#